data_AF-A0A945NQQ1-F1
#
_entry.id   AF-A0A945NQQ1-F1
#
_cell.length_a   1.000
_cell.length_b   1.000
_cell.length_c   1.000
_cell.angle_alpha   90.00
_cell.angle_beta   90.00
_cell.angle_gamma   90.00
#
_symmetry.space_group_name_H-M   'P 1'
#
loop_
_entity.id
_entity.type
_entity.pdbx_description
1 polymer ?
#
loop_
_entity_poly.entity_id
_entity_poly.type
_entity_poly.pdbx_seq_one_letter_code
_entity_poly.pdbx_strand_id
1 'polypeptide(L)'
;MKSKLVALVITLFIPVGFIAPTAINANPNAIKQIKVKQVKKHNTSADCWTIVNKKVYNLTGWISKHPGGSSRIIATCGKNGSKRFNAQHASAAAPAFNLAKYQIGVVKKKKKG
;
A
#
# COMPACT_ATOMS: atom_id res chain seq x y z
N MET A 1 -53.86 35.46 -24.99
CA MET A 1 -52.70 36.18 -24.41
C MET A 1 -52.65 35.93 -22.92
N LYS A 2 -51.45 35.77 -22.39
CA LYS A 2 -51.07 35.71 -20.96
C LYS A 2 -51.18 34.33 -20.29
N SER A 3 -50.13 33.58 -20.54
CA SER A 3 -49.47 32.61 -19.65
C SER A 3 -49.61 32.97 -18.16
N LYS A 4 -49.74 31.96 -17.30
CA LYS A 4 -49.10 31.95 -15.98
C LYS A 4 -48.99 30.54 -15.38
N LEU A 5 -47.73 30.14 -15.29
CA LEU A 5 -47.05 29.34 -14.28
C LEU A 5 -47.52 27.91 -13.95
N VAL A 6 -46.65 27.02 -14.41
CA VAL A 6 -46.32 25.69 -13.90
C VAL A 6 -45.96 25.75 -12.42
N ALA A 7 -46.57 24.90 -11.61
CA ALA A 7 -46.04 24.47 -10.32
C ALA A 7 -46.01 22.94 -10.32
N LEU A 8 -44.96 22.37 -10.91
CA LEU A 8 -44.69 20.94 -10.83
C LEU A 8 -44.07 20.67 -9.47
N VAL A 9 -44.88 20.20 -8.52
CA VAL A 9 -44.40 19.68 -7.23
C VAL A 9 -43.66 18.38 -7.53
N ILE A 10 -42.34 18.47 -7.72
CA ILE A 10 -41.46 17.30 -7.79
C ILE A 10 -41.29 16.80 -6.37
N THR A 11 -42.19 15.91 -5.94
CA THR A 11 -41.98 15.09 -4.75
C THR A 11 -40.76 14.20 -5.03
N LEU A 12 -39.62 14.61 -4.49
CA LEU A 12 -38.41 13.79 -4.40
C LEU A 12 -38.73 12.55 -3.57
N PHE A 13 -39.09 11.48 -4.25
CA PHE A 13 -39.08 10.14 -3.70
C PHE A 13 -37.62 9.72 -3.60
N ILE A 14 -36.95 10.11 -2.52
CA ILE A 14 -35.63 9.60 -2.18
C ILE A 14 -35.86 8.16 -1.71
N PRO A 15 -35.41 7.11 -2.42
CA PRO A 15 -35.49 5.76 -1.88
C PRO A 15 -34.56 5.69 -0.68
N VAL A 16 -35.16 5.71 0.52
CA VAL A 16 -34.52 5.40 1.79
C VAL A 16 -34.20 3.90 1.76
N GLY A 17 -33.11 3.50 1.09
CA GLY A 17 -32.94 2.08 0.76
C GLY A 17 -31.53 1.58 0.50
N PHE A 18 -30.48 2.40 0.64
CA PHE A 18 -29.12 1.90 0.56
C PHE A 18 -28.28 2.39 1.72
N ILE A 19 -28.51 1.78 2.89
CA ILE A 19 -27.47 1.72 3.92
C ILE A 19 -26.43 0.74 3.37
N ALA A 20 -25.38 1.26 2.74
CA ALA A 20 -24.19 0.47 2.46
C ALA A 20 -23.75 -0.18 3.78
N PRO A 21 -23.40 -1.48 3.82
CA PRO A 21 -22.84 -2.05 5.01
C PRO A 21 -21.59 -1.25 5.34
N THR A 22 -21.67 -0.44 6.40
CA THR A 22 -20.50 0.14 7.03
C THR A 22 -19.57 -1.04 7.30
N ALA A 23 -18.40 -1.06 6.67
CA ALA A 23 -17.34 -2.01 6.96
C ALA A 23 -16.73 -1.67 8.34
N ILE A 24 -17.54 -1.76 9.39
CA ILE A 24 -17.13 -1.66 10.78
C ILE A 24 -16.70 -3.04 11.24
N ASN A 25 -15.46 -3.40 10.90
CA ASN A 25 -14.55 -4.14 11.76
C ASN A 25 -13.23 -4.43 11.03
N ALA A 26 -12.51 -3.37 10.67
CA ALA A 26 -11.07 -3.52 10.50
C ALA A 26 -10.44 -3.50 11.90
N ASN A 27 -10.11 -4.68 12.43
CA ASN A 27 -9.25 -4.79 13.61
C ASN A 27 -8.01 -3.91 13.38
N PRO A 28 -7.73 -2.88 14.20
CA PRO A 28 -6.61 -1.97 14.00
C PRO A 28 -5.24 -2.68 14.09
N ASN A 29 -5.21 -3.92 14.59
CA ASN A 29 -4.03 -4.79 14.60
C ASN A 29 -3.97 -5.80 13.43
N ALA A 30 -4.90 -5.75 12.47
CA ALA A 30 -4.85 -6.64 11.31
C ALA A 30 -3.73 -6.20 10.35
N ILE A 31 -2.64 -6.99 10.32
CA ILE A 31 -1.55 -6.74 9.38
C ILE A 31 -2.05 -6.88 7.93
N LYS A 32 -1.96 -5.78 7.17
CA LYS A 32 -2.36 -5.73 5.76
C LYS A 32 -1.63 -6.79 4.93
N GLN A 33 -2.39 -7.65 4.28
CA GLN A 33 -1.85 -8.69 3.40
C GLN A 33 -1.76 -8.20 1.97
N ILE A 34 -0.57 -8.24 1.38
CA ILE A 34 -0.27 -7.72 0.05
C ILE A 34 0.20 -8.86 -0.85
N LYS A 35 -0.39 -8.98 -2.04
CA LYS A 35 0.04 -9.97 -3.03
C LYS A 35 1.35 -9.53 -3.67
N VAL A 36 2.25 -10.47 -4.00
CA VAL A 36 3.49 -10.17 -4.75
C VAL A 36 3.18 -9.47 -6.08
N LYS A 37 2.07 -9.82 -6.75
CA LYS A 37 1.62 -9.14 -7.97
C LYS A 37 1.29 -7.65 -7.76
N GLN A 38 0.84 -7.24 -6.57
CA GLN A 38 0.63 -5.83 -6.25
C GLN A 38 1.97 -5.12 -6.09
N VAL A 39 2.91 -5.70 -5.33
CA VAL A 39 4.26 -5.12 -5.16
C VAL A 39 4.92 -4.84 -6.51
N LYS A 40 4.83 -5.78 -7.48
CA LYS A 40 5.41 -5.62 -8.82
C LYS A 40 4.96 -4.37 -9.59
N LYS A 41 3.81 -3.79 -9.25
CA LYS A 41 3.30 -2.56 -9.90
C LYS A 41 4.05 -1.30 -9.45
N HIS A 42 4.65 -1.34 -8.26
CA HIS A 42 5.37 -0.22 -7.66
C HIS A 42 6.88 -0.41 -7.89
N ASN A 43 7.29 -0.25 -9.16
CA ASN A 43 8.61 -0.63 -9.67
C ASN A 43 9.48 0.53 -10.17
N THR A 44 9.13 1.79 -9.85
CA THR A 44 9.88 2.97 -10.28
C THR A 44 10.45 3.73 -9.09
N SER A 45 11.33 4.71 -9.30
CA SER A 45 11.84 5.56 -8.20
C SER A 45 10.75 6.46 -7.61
N ALA A 46 9.78 6.89 -8.43
CA ALA A 46 8.65 7.70 -7.97
C ALA A 46 7.55 6.88 -7.27
N ASP A 47 7.57 5.55 -7.43
CA ASP A 47 6.65 4.63 -6.79
C ASP A 47 7.35 3.28 -6.56
N CYS A 48 8.00 3.14 -5.40
CA CYS A 48 8.91 2.04 -5.11
C CYS A 48 8.44 1.23 -3.91
N TRP A 49 7.95 0.01 -4.16
CA TRP A 49 7.75 -0.97 -3.08
C TRP A 49 8.75 -2.11 -3.20
N THR A 50 9.15 -2.67 -2.07
CA THR A 50 9.99 -3.87 -2.05
C THR A 50 9.57 -4.86 -0.97
N ILE A 51 9.90 -6.13 -1.19
CA ILE A 51 9.73 -7.19 -0.18
C ILE A 51 11.07 -7.48 0.48
N VAL A 52 11.12 -7.39 1.81
CA VAL A 52 12.25 -7.87 2.64
C VAL A 52 11.70 -8.77 3.73
N ASN A 53 12.17 -10.01 3.77
CA ASN A 53 11.83 -10.99 4.81
C ASN A 53 10.31 -11.14 5.00
N LYS A 54 9.58 -11.27 3.88
CA LYS A 54 8.11 -11.41 3.78
C LYS A 54 7.30 -10.18 4.22
N LYS A 55 7.95 -9.08 4.58
CA LYS A 55 7.31 -7.78 4.83
C LYS A 55 7.41 -6.92 3.57
N VAL A 56 6.42 -6.06 3.36
CA VAL A 56 6.33 -5.13 2.23
C VAL A 56 6.55 -3.72 2.73
N TYR A 57 7.39 -2.97 2.03
CA TYR A 57 7.78 -1.62 2.41
C TYR A 57 7.56 -0.65 1.25
N ASN A 58 7.05 0.54 1.53
CA ASN A 58 7.04 1.66 0.58
C ASN A 58 8.29 2.50 0.81
N LEU A 59 9.28 2.38 -0.08
CA LEU A 59 10.58 3.03 0.07
C LEU A 59 10.72 4.31 -0.74
N THR A 60 9.67 4.77 -1.40
CA THR A 60 9.69 5.95 -2.28
C THR A 60 10.37 7.15 -1.62
N GLY A 61 9.94 7.53 -0.41
CA GLY A 61 10.53 8.64 0.35
C GLY A 61 11.88 8.34 1.03
N TRP A 62 12.36 7.09 0.97
CA TRP A 62 13.63 6.66 1.56
C TRP A 62 14.78 6.66 0.56
N ILE A 63 14.50 6.60 -0.74
CA ILE A 63 15.52 6.45 -1.80
C ILE A 63 16.66 7.48 -1.68
N SER A 64 16.34 8.76 -1.50
CA SER A 64 17.33 9.84 -1.41
C SER A 64 18.06 9.89 -0.05
N LYS A 65 17.54 9.22 0.97
CA LYS A 65 18.06 9.22 2.35
C LYS A 65 18.92 8.00 2.65
N HIS A 66 18.99 7.04 1.73
CA HIS A 66 19.69 5.78 1.95
C HIS A 66 21.22 5.99 1.96
N PRO A 67 21.93 5.70 3.08
CA PRO A 67 23.37 5.95 3.19
C PRO A 67 24.22 5.18 2.17
N GLY A 68 23.76 4.01 1.72
CA GLY A 68 24.43 3.22 0.69
C GLY A 68 24.16 3.69 -0.75
N GLY A 69 23.47 4.82 -0.92
CA GLY A 69 23.11 5.41 -2.21
C GLY A 69 21.75 4.95 -2.76
N SER A 70 21.10 5.84 -3.51
CA SER A 70 19.75 5.66 -4.06
C SER A 70 19.62 4.48 -5.02
N SER A 71 20.64 4.23 -5.84
CA SER A 71 20.64 3.14 -6.83
C SER A 71 20.42 1.76 -6.21
N ARG A 72 20.84 1.56 -4.96
CA ARG A 72 20.67 0.30 -4.22
C ARG A 72 19.20 0.00 -3.92
N ILE A 73 18.41 1.04 -3.63
CA ILE A 73 16.98 0.92 -3.37
C ILE A 73 16.21 0.80 -4.69
N ILE A 74 16.53 1.64 -5.68
CA ILE A 74 15.89 1.64 -7.00
C ILE A 74 15.95 0.24 -7.65
N ALA A 75 17.10 -0.44 -7.54
CA ALA A 75 17.27 -1.78 -8.08
C ALA A 75 16.29 -2.83 -7.50
N THR A 76 15.69 -2.55 -6.34
CA THR A 76 14.76 -3.43 -5.61
C THR A 76 13.28 -3.06 -5.75
N CYS A 77 12.95 -1.95 -6.43
CA CYS A 77 11.56 -1.56 -6.65
C CYS A 77 10.81 -2.65 -7.43
N GLY A 78 9.61 -2.98 -6.97
CA GLY A 78 8.75 -4.02 -7.52
C GLY A 78 9.24 -5.46 -7.28
N LYS A 79 10.30 -5.67 -6.48
CA LYS A 79 11.00 -6.96 -6.36
C LYS A 79 11.05 -7.46 -4.91
N ASN A 80 11.53 -8.70 -4.76
CA ASN A 80 11.97 -9.24 -3.48
C ASN A 80 13.46 -8.92 -3.29
N GLY A 81 13.75 -7.93 -2.45
CA GLY A 81 15.09 -7.48 -2.10
C GLY A 81 15.74 -8.23 -0.95
N SER A 82 15.10 -9.27 -0.38
CA SER A 82 15.55 -9.92 0.86
C SER A 82 17.01 -10.38 0.80
N LYS A 83 17.42 -11.06 -0.28
CA LYS A 83 18.81 -11.54 -0.43
C LYS A 83 19.82 -10.38 -0.39
N ARG A 84 19.52 -9.29 -1.11
CA ARG A 84 20.39 -8.10 -1.17
C ARG A 84 20.48 -7.39 0.17
N PHE A 85 19.32 -7.19 0.81
CA PHE A 85 19.25 -6.55 2.12
C PHE A 85 20.02 -7.36 3.17
N ASN A 86 19.76 -8.67 3.26
CA ASN A 86 20.38 -9.53 4.26
C ASN A 86 21.90 -9.65 4.02
N ALA A 87 22.36 -9.74 2.78
CA ALA A 87 23.80 -9.79 2.48
C ALA A 87 24.55 -8.53 2.92
N GLN A 88 23.92 -7.35 2.85
CA GLN A 88 24.56 -6.08 3.18
C GLN A 88 24.40 -5.68 4.65
N HIS A 89 23.34 -6.13 5.32
CA HIS A 89 22.90 -5.59 6.60
C HIS A 89 22.72 -6.64 7.72
N ALA A 90 23.13 -7.89 7.51
CA ALA A 90 22.96 -8.94 8.53
C ALA A 90 23.65 -8.65 9.86
N SER A 91 24.76 -7.90 9.87
CA SER A 91 25.57 -7.63 11.07
C SER A 91 25.15 -6.39 11.86
N ALA A 92 24.11 -5.66 11.44
CA ALA A 92 23.71 -4.41 12.08
C ALA A 92 22.20 -4.33 12.31
N ALA A 93 21.79 -3.85 13.49
CA ALA A 93 20.38 -3.67 13.82
C ALA A 93 19.77 -2.42 13.17
N ALA A 94 20.55 -1.33 13.05
CA ALA A 94 20.06 -0.02 12.59
C ALA A 94 19.35 -0.04 11.22
N PRO A 95 19.83 -0.78 10.19
CA PRO A 95 19.12 -0.88 8.91
C PRO A 95 17.71 -1.48 9.05
N ALA A 96 17.53 -2.50 9.88
CA ALA A 96 16.23 -3.13 10.12
C ALA A 96 15.28 -2.18 10.86
N PHE A 97 15.77 -1.44 11.86
CA PHE A 97 14.99 -0.41 12.56
C PHE A 97 14.51 0.71 11.64
N ASN A 98 15.39 1.22 10.77
CA ASN A 98 15.01 2.25 9.82
C ASN A 98 14.02 1.73 8.78
N LEU A 99 14.19 0.49 8.32
CA LEU A 99 13.28 -0.13 7.35
C LEU A 99 11.87 -0.32 7.92
N ALA A 100 11.74 -0.65 9.22
CA ALA A 100 10.46 -0.90 9.88
C ALA A 100 9.48 0.28 9.78
N LYS A 101 9.99 1.53 9.74
CA LYS A 101 9.19 2.76 9.60
C LYS A 101 8.41 2.84 8.28
N TYR A 102 8.83 2.08 7.27
CA TYR A 102 8.26 2.08 5.93
C TYR A 102 7.36 0.87 5.65
N GLN A 103 7.11 0.02 6.66
CA GLN A 103 6.33 -1.20 6.48
C GLN A 103 4.87 -0.88 6.20
N ILE A 104 4.32 -1.44 5.12
CA ILE A 104 2.91 -1.26 4.72
C ILE A 104 2.10 -2.56 4.76
N GLY A 105 2.75 -3.69 5.03
CA GLY A 105 2.08 -4.98 5.12
C GLY A 105 3.02 -6.18 5.03
N VAL A 106 2.44 -7.36 4.79
CA VAL A 106 3.15 -8.63 4.64
C VAL A 106 2.65 -9.39 3.43
N VAL A 107 3.51 -10.21 2.82
CA VAL A 107 3.07 -11.12 1.76
C VAL A 107 2.44 -12.38 2.35
N LYS A 108 1.30 -12.81 1.78
CA LYS A 108 0.69 -14.11 2.11
C LYS A 108 1.69 -15.24 1.80
N LYS A 109 1.87 -16.18 2.73
CA LYS A 109 2.47 -17.49 2.41
C LYS A 109 1.53 -18.19 1.41
N LYS A 110 2.06 -18.69 0.28
CA LYS A 110 1.35 -19.75 -0.44
C LYS A 110 1.34 -20.96 0.51
N LYS A 111 0.16 -21.47 0.86
CA LYS A 111 0.05 -22.82 1.42
C LYS A 111 0.63 -23.76 0.35
N LYS A 112 1.64 -24.55 0.70
CA LYS A 112 2.00 -25.71 -0.13
C LYS A 112 0.84 -26.69 0.03
N GLY A 113 0.18 -27.00 -1.09
CA GLY A 113 -0.73 -28.13 -1.17
C GLY A 113 0.05 -29.43 -1.18
#